data_AF-A0A5P8E7E4-F1
#
_entry.id   AF-A0A5P8E7E4-F1
#
_cell.length_a   1.000
_cell.length_b   1.000
_cell.length_c   1.000
_cell.angle_alpha   90.00
_cell.angle_beta   90.00
_cell.angle_gamma   90.00
#
_symmetry.space_group_name_H-M   'P 1'
#
loop_
_entity.id
_entity.type
_entity.pdbx_description
1 polymer ?
#
loop_
_entity_poly.entity_id
_entity_poly.type
_entity_poly.pdbx_seq_one_letter_code
_entity_poly.pdbx_strand_id
1 'polypeptide(L)'
;MKKLFNFISVVALLAFFSCGGATFITPDKNSVDFAIEGGEQTVNISTDGTWELMTSPDWVQTEVKDSVLVLKTTRNETGAVRKGDVVLKGKEDVEITIKVTQATKCTHITPSNDKLAFEKEGGTETVDIDTDGEIQVKSEAFETSYENGVLTVTAPANDGGAKYGDVVLTGDDQMAVIHVSQKGNICSKCGGSGKVRCSRCGGRGSYDQHFDGPPFGATNGCTRCGGSGSEAWAGQGAADRSTLRRGSGRMRCPSCGGQGH
;
A
#
# COMPACT_ATOMS: atom_id res chain seq x y z
N MET A 1 18.06 -8.97 21.81
CA MET A 1 18.37 -10.34 22.23
C MET A 1 18.47 -11.18 20.98
N LYS A 2 19.69 -11.39 20.47
CA LYS A 2 19.94 -12.20 19.28
C LYS A 2 19.68 -13.65 19.67
N LYS A 3 18.57 -14.23 19.21
CA LYS A 3 18.30 -15.66 19.41
C LYS A 3 19.34 -16.40 18.55
N LEU A 4 20.38 -16.95 19.18
CA LEU A 4 21.23 -17.95 18.56
C LEU A 4 20.34 -19.16 18.23
N PHE A 5 19.82 -19.21 17.01
CA PHE A 5 19.27 -20.43 16.46
C PHE A 5 20.48 -21.29 16.05
N ASN A 6 20.82 -22.24 16.92
CA ASN A 6 21.77 -23.30 16.60
C ASN A 6 21.18 -24.13 15.44
N PHE A 7 21.70 -23.94 14.23
CA PHE A 7 21.40 -24.80 13.09
C PHE A 7 22.12 -26.12 13.30
N ILE A 8 21.36 -27.16 13.59
CA ILE A 8 21.86 -28.54 13.55
C ILE A 8 21.88 -28.93 12.08
N SER A 9 23.07 -28.88 11.46
CA SER A 9 23.31 -29.54 10.18
C SER A 9 23.09 -31.04 10.39
N VAL A 10 21.94 -31.55 9.95
CA VAL A 10 21.68 -33.00 9.98
C VAL A 10 22.51 -33.61 8.86
N VAL A 11 23.74 -34.01 9.21
CA VAL A 11 24.50 -34.97 8.41
C VAL A 11 23.79 -36.31 8.59
N ALA A 12 22.96 -36.66 7.62
CA ALA A 12 22.30 -37.96 7.58
C ALA A 12 23.34 -39.05 7.32
N LEU A 13 23.99 -39.54 8.39
CA LEU A 13 24.83 -40.72 8.36
C LEU A 13 23.90 -41.96 8.33
N LEU A 14 23.53 -42.40 7.12
CA LEU A 14 22.74 -43.62 6.91
C LEU A 14 23.57 -44.73 6.26
N ALA A 15 23.37 -45.93 6.80
CA ALA A 15 24.20 -47.10 6.63
C ALA A 15 24.22 -47.66 5.19
N PHE A 16 25.39 -48.18 4.81
CA PHE A 16 25.66 -48.89 3.58
C PHE A 16 24.66 -50.03 3.32
N PHE A 17 23.87 -49.87 2.27
CA PHE A 17 23.39 -50.98 1.46
C PHE A 17 23.80 -50.71 0.01
N SER A 18 24.85 -51.40 -0.45
CA SER A 18 25.23 -51.38 -1.86
C SER A 18 24.15 -52.07 -2.68
N CYS A 19 23.26 -51.29 -3.28
CA CYS A 19 22.41 -51.72 -4.39
C CYS A 19 22.14 -50.51 -5.31
N GLY A 20 22.86 -50.46 -6.44
CA GLY A 20 22.57 -49.57 -7.59
C GLY A 20 22.58 -48.06 -7.32
N GLY A 21 23.77 -47.44 -7.25
CA GLY A 21 23.89 -45.99 -7.37
C GLY A 21 23.44 -45.52 -8.77
N ALA A 22 22.86 -44.33 -8.84
CA ALA A 22 22.33 -43.73 -10.06
C ALA A 22 23.40 -43.55 -11.14
N THR A 23 23.09 -43.91 -12.39
CA THR A 23 23.95 -43.63 -13.55
C THR A 23 23.63 -42.30 -14.21
N PHE A 24 22.47 -41.71 -13.89
CA PHE A 24 22.20 -40.31 -14.15
C PHE A 24 21.43 -39.66 -13.00
N ILE A 25 21.68 -38.38 -12.79
CA ILE A 25 20.92 -37.52 -11.88
C ILE A 25 20.65 -36.24 -12.67
N THR A 26 19.37 -35.88 -12.80
CA THR A 26 18.96 -34.69 -13.52
C THR A 26 17.98 -33.91 -12.66
N PRO A 27 18.41 -32.80 -12.03
CA PRO A 27 17.48 -31.91 -11.35
C PRO A 27 16.65 -31.13 -12.39
N ASP A 28 15.44 -30.76 -12.01
CA ASP A 28 14.60 -29.84 -12.80
C ASP A 28 15.16 -28.41 -12.86
N LYS A 29 16.02 -28.05 -11.90
CA LYS A 29 16.78 -26.78 -11.88
C LYS A 29 18.19 -26.96 -11.32
N ASN A 30 19.15 -26.31 -11.99
CA ASN A 30 20.57 -26.29 -11.59
C ASN A 30 20.92 -25.10 -10.68
N SER A 31 19.96 -24.22 -10.41
CA SER A 31 20.14 -23.07 -9.52
C SER A 31 18.85 -22.74 -8.78
N VAL A 32 19.01 -22.25 -7.56
CA VAL A 32 17.93 -21.82 -6.66
C VAL A 32 18.32 -20.48 -6.05
N ASP A 33 17.44 -19.49 -6.20
CA ASP A 33 17.62 -18.17 -5.63
C ASP A 33 16.63 -17.97 -4.48
N PHE A 34 17.14 -17.56 -3.32
CA PHE A 34 16.37 -17.20 -2.15
C PHE A 34 16.39 -15.69 -1.95
N ALA A 35 15.27 -15.17 -1.47
CA ALA A 35 15.17 -13.79 -1.03
C ALA A 35 15.91 -13.58 0.30
N ILE A 36 15.98 -12.31 0.75
CA ILE A 36 16.69 -11.98 2.00
C ILE A 36 16.15 -12.78 3.19
N GLU A 37 14.83 -12.96 3.34
CA GLU A 37 14.23 -13.72 4.45
C GLU A 37 14.48 -15.23 4.38
N GLY A 38 14.88 -15.73 3.20
CA GLY A 38 15.03 -17.15 2.95
C GLY A 38 13.70 -17.80 2.58
N GLY A 39 13.39 -18.94 3.21
CA GLY A 39 12.20 -19.73 2.92
C GLY A 39 12.54 -21.15 2.49
N GLU A 40 11.57 -21.83 1.87
CA GLU A 40 11.68 -23.21 1.40
C GLU A 40 11.52 -23.27 -0.11
N GLN A 41 12.41 -24.02 -0.77
CA GLN A 41 12.28 -24.37 -2.17
C GLN A 41 12.57 -25.85 -2.39
N THR A 42 11.93 -26.43 -3.40
CA THR A 42 12.11 -27.83 -3.77
C THR A 42 12.77 -27.95 -5.14
N VAL A 43 13.62 -28.96 -5.32
CA VAL A 43 14.23 -29.37 -6.58
C VAL A 43 13.80 -30.81 -6.82
N ASN A 44 13.15 -31.08 -7.95
CA ASN A 44 12.78 -32.44 -8.32
C ASN A 44 13.95 -33.11 -9.03
N ILE A 45 14.28 -34.34 -8.64
CA ILE A 45 15.41 -35.10 -9.13
C ILE A 45 14.90 -36.29 -9.95
N SER A 46 15.22 -36.31 -11.24
CA SER A 46 15.05 -37.49 -12.08
C SER A 46 16.31 -38.35 -12.04
N THR A 47 16.14 -39.64 -11.73
CA THR A 47 17.25 -40.59 -11.52
C THR A 47 16.80 -42.01 -11.86
N ASP A 48 17.74 -42.88 -12.25
CA ASP A 48 17.54 -44.33 -12.42
C ASP A 48 17.94 -45.16 -11.19
N GLY A 49 18.52 -44.53 -10.18
CA GLY A 49 19.01 -45.22 -9.00
C GLY A 49 19.11 -44.32 -7.77
N THR A 50 19.81 -44.83 -6.77
CA THR A 50 20.02 -44.11 -5.51
C THR A 50 21.09 -43.03 -5.65
N TRP A 51 20.89 -41.91 -4.98
CA TRP A 51 21.85 -40.80 -4.91
C TRP A 51 21.93 -40.27 -3.48
N GLU A 52 23.03 -39.59 -3.18
CA GLU A 52 23.30 -39.03 -1.86
C GLU A 52 23.62 -37.53 -1.94
N LEU A 53 23.28 -36.81 -0.88
CA LEU A 53 23.69 -35.43 -0.67
C LEU A 53 25.14 -35.44 -0.12
N MET A 54 26.09 -34.96 -0.91
CA MET A 54 27.50 -34.91 -0.51
C MET A 54 27.81 -33.72 0.38
N THR A 55 27.44 -32.53 -0.08
CA THR A 55 27.77 -31.28 0.60
C THR A 55 26.67 -30.26 0.40
N SER A 56 26.45 -29.43 1.41
CA SER A 56 25.64 -28.22 1.33
C SER A 56 26.33 -27.11 2.13
N PRO A 57 26.06 -25.83 1.80
CA PRO A 57 26.50 -24.72 2.63
C PRO A 57 25.86 -24.79 4.02
N ASP A 58 26.57 -24.37 5.06
CA ASP A 58 26.12 -24.38 6.45
C ASP A 58 24.84 -23.55 6.70
N TRP A 59 24.61 -22.52 5.89
CA TRP A 59 23.42 -21.67 5.91
C TRP A 59 22.23 -22.22 5.10
N VAL A 60 22.36 -23.39 4.46
CA VAL A 60 21.29 -24.08 3.72
C VAL A 60 20.95 -25.39 4.42
N GLN A 61 19.75 -25.47 4.98
CA GLN A 61 19.20 -26.72 5.48
C GLN A 61 18.67 -27.54 4.29
N THR A 62 19.04 -28.81 4.25
CA THR A 62 18.69 -29.73 3.17
C THR A 62 17.94 -30.94 3.72
N GLU A 63 16.87 -31.35 3.05
CA GLU A 63 16.11 -32.56 3.38
C GLU A 63 15.81 -33.31 2.08
N VAL A 64 16.11 -34.62 2.05
CA VAL A 64 15.82 -35.47 0.88
C VAL A 64 14.55 -36.27 1.18
N LYS A 65 13.54 -36.13 0.31
CA LYS A 65 12.27 -36.87 0.35
C LYS A 65 12.08 -37.57 -0.99
N ASP A 66 12.39 -38.86 -1.04
CA ASP A 66 12.34 -39.67 -2.26
C ASP A 66 13.13 -39.05 -3.42
N SER A 67 12.43 -38.50 -4.42
CA SER A 67 13.01 -37.82 -5.58
C SER A 67 12.97 -36.29 -5.48
N VAL A 68 12.75 -35.75 -4.29
CA VAL A 68 12.65 -34.30 -4.05
C VAL A 68 13.71 -33.87 -3.05
N LEU A 69 14.57 -32.93 -3.46
CA LEU A 69 15.48 -32.22 -2.59
C LEU A 69 14.81 -30.93 -2.10
N VAL A 70 14.60 -30.82 -0.80
CA VAL A 70 14.07 -29.62 -0.14
C VAL A 70 15.24 -28.80 0.38
N LEU A 71 15.32 -27.54 -0.02
CA LEU A 71 16.29 -26.55 0.43
C LEU A 71 15.57 -25.51 1.27
N LYS A 72 16.06 -25.25 2.48
CA LYS A 72 15.54 -24.20 3.35
C LYS A 72 16.64 -23.27 3.77
N THR A 73 16.37 -21.98 3.72
CA THR A 73 17.29 -20.94 4.20
C THR A 73 16.55 -20.04 5.18
N THR A 74 17.29 -19.44 6.09
CA THR A 74 16.79 -18.35 6.93
C THR A 74 17.32 -17.02 6.46
N ARG A 75 16.93 -15.95 7.14
CA ARG A 75 17.32 -14.60 6.74
C ARG A 75 18.83 -14.46 6.56
N ASN A 76 19.23 -13.80 5.48
CA ASN A 76 20.61 -13.44 5.25
C ASN A 76 20.99 -12.16 6.02
N GLU A 77 21.58 -12.32 7.20
CA GLU A 77 22.07 -11.21 8.03
C GLU A 77 23.52 -10.78 7.74
N THR A 78 24.17 -11.37 6.72
CA THR A 78 25.60 -11.12 6.47
C THR A 78 25.89 -9.76 5.84
N GLY A 79 24.86 -9.07 5.32
CA GLY A 79 24.98 -7.80 4.60
C GLY A 79 25.56 -7.94 3.18
N ALA A 80 25.93 -9.15 2.74
CA ALA A 80 26.44 -9.44 1.41
C ALA A 80 25.68 -10.63 0.79
N VAL A 81 25.57 -10.64 -0.54
CA VAL A 81 24.94 -11.76 -1.26
C VAL A 81 25.76 -13.01 -0.96
N ARG A 82 25.11 -14.04 -0.42
CA ARG A 82 25.77 -15.32 -0.12
C ARG A 82 25.46 -16.33 -1.21
N LYS A 83 26.47 -17.11 -1.58
CA LYS A 83 26.42 -18.14 -2.62
C LYS A 83 27.02 -19.41 -2.09
N GLY A 84 26.51 -20.55 -2.55
CA GLY A 84 27.01 -21.85 -2.16
C GLY A 84 26.53 -22.94 -3.10
N ASP A 85 27.20 -24.07 -3.06
CA ASP A 85 26.95 -25.20 -3.95
C ASP A 85 26.40 -26.38 -3.12
N VAL A 86 25.26 -26.93 -3.56
CA VAL A 86 24.71 -28.18 -3.05
C VAL A 86 25.08 -29.27 -4.03
N VAL A 87 25.78 -30.30 -3.57
CA VAL A 87 26.34 -31.35 -4.43
C VAL A 87 25.65 -32.67 -4.17
N LEU A 88 25.13 -33.28 -5.24
CA LEU A 88 24.52 -34.60 -5.25
C LEU A 88 25.45 -35.59 -5.95
N LYS A 89 25.52 -36.81 -5.44
CA LYS A 89 26.37 -37.86 -5.98
C LYS A 89 25.59 -39.15 -6.24
N GLY A 90 25.81 -39.70 -7.43
CA GLY A 90 25.35 -41.02 -7.84
C GLY A 90 26.51 -42.00 -7.87
N LYS A 91 26.55 -42.85 -8.91
CA LYS A 91 27.64 -43.81 -9.10
C LYS A 91 28.88 -43.14 -9.71
N GLU A 92 30.07 -43.53 -9.22
CA GLU A 92 31.40 -43.20 -9.77
C GLU A 92 31.54 -41.71 -10.15
N ASP A 93 31.33 -41.37 -11.42
CA ASP A 93 31.56 -40.06 -12.02
C ASP A 93 30.28 -39.19 -12.12
N VAL A 94 29.14 -39.67 -11.60
CA VAL A 94 27.88 -38.93 -11.60
C VAL A 94 27.85 -37.98 -10.40
N GLU A 95 28.17 -36.72 -10.66
CA GLU A 95 28.10 -35.62 -9.69
C GLU A 95 27.34 -34.44 -10.30
N ILE A 96 26.39 -33.90 -9.54
CA ILE A 96 25.59 -32.74 -9.94
C ILE A 96 25.69 -31.65 -8.90
N THR A 97 25.89 -30.42 -9.36
CA THR A 97 25.91 -29.24 -8.51
C THR A 97 24.68 -28.38 -8.74
N ILE A 98 23.96 -28.07 -7.67
CA ILE A 98 22.87 -27.10 -7.64
C ILE A 98 23.40 -25.84 -6.96
N LYS A 99 23.38 -24.71 -7.68
CA LYS A 99 23.85 -23.42 -7.16
C LYS A 99 22.79 -22.76 -6.31
N VAL A 100 23.14 -22.30 -5.13
CA VAL A 100 22.24 -21.57 -4.25
C VAL A 100 22.74 -20.15 -4.08
N THR A 101 21.90 -19.16 -4.38
CA THR A 101 22.16 -17.74 -4.11
C THR A 101 21.12 -17.23 -3.13
N GLN A 102 21.53 -16.37 -2.20
CA GLN A 102 20.59 -15.64 -1.36
C GLN A 102 20.86 -14.14 -1.36
N ALA A 103 19.81 -13.37 -1.62
CA ALA A 103 19.83 -11.92 -1.71
C ALA A 103 20.12 -11.23 -0.36
N THR A 104 20.31 -9.91 -0.40
CA THR A 104 20.56 -9.05 0.76
C THR A 104 19.53 -7.94 0.93
N LYS A 105 18.59 -7.82 0.01
CA LYS A 105 17.60 -6.76 -0.04
C LYS A 105 16.28 -7.31 -0.56
N CYS A 106 15.18 -6.69 -0.14
CA CYS A 106 13.90 -6.79 -0.81
C CYS A 106 14.04 -6.36 -2.27
N THR A 107 13.51 -7.17 -3.19
CA THR A 107 13.56 -6.91 -4.62
C THR A 107 12.22 -6.49 -5.20
N HIS A 108 11.11 -6.76 -4.52
CA HIS A 108 9.80 -6.29 -4.94
C HIS A 108 8.82 -6.13 -3.77
N ILE A 109 7.87 -5.21 -3.95
CA ILE A 109 6.69 -5.04 -3.10
C ILE A 109 5.51 -4.76 -4.02
N THR A 110 4.51 -5.64 -4.03
CA THR A 110 3.35 -5.53 -4.92
C THR A 110 2.06 -5.71 -4.13
N PRO A 111 1.29 -4.64 -3.89
CA PRO A 111 -0.05 -4.76 -3.31
C PRO A 111 -1.03 -5.34 -4.35
N SER A 112 -1.95 -6.20 -3.91
CA SER A 112 -3.00 -6.75 -4.78
C SER A 112 -4.03 -5.69 -5.23
N ASN A 113 -4.12 -4.59 -4.48
CA ASN A 113 -4.91 -3.42 -4.83
C ASN A 113 -4.20 -2.13 -4.37
N ASP A 114 -4.01 -1.18 -5.28
CA ASP A 114 -3.35 0.10 -5.02
C ASP A 114 -4.34 1.23 -4.67
N LYS A 115 -5.65 0.96 -4.65
CA LYS A 115 -6.69 1.95 -4.38
C LYS A 115 -7.80 1.40 -3.49
N LEU A 116 -8.03 2.07 -2.37
CA LEU A 116 -9.13 1.76 -1.45
C LEU A 116 -10.10 2.94 -1.36
N ALA A 117 -11.39 2.63 -1.31
CA ALA A 117 -12.45 3.62 -1.30
C ALA A 117 -13.49 3.27 -0.24
N PHE A 118 -13.49 4.03 0.85
CA PHE A 118 -14.42 3.86 1.95
C PHE A 118 -15.60 4.84 1.84
N GLU A 119 -16.78 4.37 2.20
CA GLU A 119 -17.93 5.23 2.44
C GLU A 119 -17.80 5.97 3.79
N LYS A 120 -18.71 6.91 4.06
CA LYS A 120 -18.63 7.77 5.26
C LYS A 120 -18.77 6.97 6.56
N GLU A 121 -19.45 5.83 6.53
CA GLU A 121 -19.63 4.93 7.66
C GLU A 121 -18.29 4.28 8.07
N GLY A 122 -17.28 4.33 7.18
CA GLY A 122 -15.99 3.71 7.41
C GLY A 122 -16.03 2.19 7.18
N GLY A 123 -15.03 1.51 7.73
CA GLY A 123 -14.89 0.07 7.63
C GLY A 123 -13.43 -0.37 7.62
N THR A 124 -13.23 -1.63 7.32
CA THR A 124 -11.92 -2.27 7.23
C THR A 124 -11.83 -3.02 5.90
N GLU A 125 -10.74 -2.80 5.18
CA GLU A 125 -10.40 -3.55 3.98
C GLU A 125 -9.00 -4.16 4.13
N THR A 126 -8.78 -5.30 3.48
CA THR A 126 -7.50 -6.00 3.47
C THR A 126 -6.90 -6.00 2.07
N VAL A 127 -5.58 -5.88 2.00
CA VAL A 127 -4.79 -5.94 0.77
C VAL A 127 -3.67 -6.95 0.97
N ASP A 128 -3.59 -7.94 0.09
CA ASP A 128 -2.49 -8.88 0.07
C ASP A 128 -1.24 -8.19 -0.50
N ILE A 129 -0.12 -8.35 0.17
CA ILE A 129 1.16 -7.77 -0.21
C ILE A 129 2.10 -8.91 -0.61
N ASP A 130 2.41 -8.98 -1.90
CA ASP A 130 3.45 -9.85 -2.42
C ASP A 130 4.81 -9.18 -2.27
N THR A 131 5.68 -9.75 -1.45
CA THR A 131 7.01 -9.21 -1.13
C THR A 131 7.95 -10.35 -0.74
N ASP A 132 9.22 -10.18 -1.08
CA ASP A 132 10.31 -11.10 -0.77
C ASP A 132 11.20 -10.63 0.38
N GLY A 133 10.87 -9.50 0.99
CA GLY A 133 11.56 -8.94 2.14
C GLY A 133 10.60 -8.38 3.18
N GLU A 134 11.14 -8.08 4.36
CA GLU A 134 10.42 -7.29 5.36
C GLU A 134 10.10 -5.88 4.86
N ILE A 135 8.89 -5.44 5.16
CA ILE A 135 8.40 -4.10 4.82
C ILE A 135 8.01 -3.34 6.07
N GLN A 136 8.09 -2.02 5.97
CA GLN A 136 7.54 -1.07 6.93
C GLN A 136 6.31 -0.40 6.31
N VAL A 137 5.27 -0.24 7.11
CA VAL A 137 4.01 0.41 6.70
C VAL A 137 3.90 1.75 7.40
N LYS A 138 3.63 2.81 6.63
CA LYS A 138 3.39 4.16 7.16
C LYS A 138 2.09 4.72 6.59
N SER A 139 1.26 5.25 7.48
CA SER A 139 0.02 5.95 7.14
C SER A 139 -0.24 7.03 8.18
N GLU A 140 -0.59 8.22 7.73
CA GLU A 140 -0.98 9.34 8.61
C GLU A 140 -2.50 9.51 8.70
N ALA A 141 -3.23 9.17 7.64
CA ALA A 141 -4.65 9.47 7.50
C ALA A 141 -5.58 8.31 7.91
N PHE A 142 -5.07 7.07 7.85
CA PHE A 142 -5.84 5.84 8.09
C PHE A 142 -5.09 4.91 9.05
N GLU A 143 -5.83 4.13 9.82
CA GLU A 143 -5.23 3.13 10.70
C GLU A 143 -4.80 1.91 9.89
N THR A 144 -3.61 1.39 10.16
CA THR A 144 -3.04 0.27 9.40
C THR A 144 -2.40 -0.76 10.31
N SER A 145 -2.59 -2.03 10.01
CA SER A 145 -1.80 -3.14 10.56
C SER A 145 -1.33 -4.06 9.44
N TYR A 146 -0.15 -4.65 9.59
CA TYR A 146 0.40 -5.56 8.60
C TYR A 146 0.92 -6.82 9.30
N GLU A 147 0.38 -7.97 8.90
CA GLU A 147 0.75 -9.26 9.47
C GLU A 147 0.63 -10.35 8.40
N ASN A 148 1.63 -11.24 8.34
CA ASN A 148 1.61 -12.43 7.47
C ASN A 148 1.28 -12.13 6.00
N GLY A 149 1.84 -11.05 5.43
CA GLY A 149 1.60 -10.68 4.03
C GLY A 149 0.28 -9.94 3.79
N VAL A 150 -0.54 -9.70 4.82
CA VAL A 150 -1.83 -9.02 4.68
C VAL A 150 -1.77 -7.66 5.36
N LEU A 151 -1.97 -6.61 4.58
CA LEU A 151 -2.19 -5.25 5.07
C LEU A 151 -3.68 -5.07 5.35
N THR A 152 -4.01 -4.66 6.56
CA THR A 152 -5.36 -4.23 6.95
C THR A 152 -5.38 -2.71 7.04
N VAL A 153 -6.31 -2.07 6.33
CA VAL A 153 -6.54 -0.63 6.38
C VAL A 153 -7.92 -0.37 6.96
N THR A 154 -7.98 0.44 8.02
CA THR A 154 -9.21 0.80 8.71
C THR A 154 -9.46 2.29 8.59
N ALA A 155 -10.65 2.62 8.11
CA ALA A 155 -11.17 3.97 8.08
C ALA A 155 -12.32 4.09 9.10
N PRO A 156 -12.18 4.84 10.20
CA PRO A 156 -13.29 5.07 11.13
C PRO A 156 -14.36 5.95 10.48
N ALA A 157 -15.59 5.91 10.98
CA ALA A 157 -16.69 6.74 10.48
C ALA A 157 -16.28 8.23 10.40
N ASN A 158 -16.69 8.91 9.33
CA ASN A 158 -16.27 10.26 8.99
C ASN A 158 -17.47 11.21 8.85
N ASP A 159 -17.79 11.86 9.96
CA ASP A 159 -18.80 12.93 10.01
C ASP A 159 -18.30 14.27 9.43
N GLY A 160 -17.02 14.34 9.04
CA GLY A 160 -16.37 15.53 8.48
C GLY A 160 -16.45 15.62 6.96
N GLY A 161 -15.56 16.41 6.37
CA GLY A 161 -15.34 16.41 4.92
C GLY A 161 -14.65 15.12 4.46
N ALA A 162 -14.65 14.86 3.14
CA ALA A 162 -13.92 13.73 2.58
C ALA A 162 -12.44 13.74 2.99
N LYS A 163 -11.89 12.55 3.26
CA LYS A 163 -10.49 12.33 3.64
C LYS A 163 -9.77 11.58 2.53
N TYR A 164 -8.48 11.89 2.40
CA TYR A 164 -7.57 11.26 1.45
C TYR A 164 -6.23 11.07 2.13
N GLY A 165 -5.51 10.03 1.75
CA GLY A 165 -4.18 9.77 2.25
C GLY A 165 -3.61 8.50 1.66
N ASP A 166 -2.30 8.37 1.78
CA ASP A 166 -1.57 7.25 1.23
C ASP A 166 -1.12 6.33 2.35
N VAL A 167 -1.18 5.03 2.08
CA VAL A 167 -0.47 4.00 2.85
C VAL A 167 0.79 3.66 2.07
N VAL A 168 1.95 3.95 2.65
CA VAL A 168 3.26 3.76 2.02
C VAL A 168 3.92 2.52 2.60
N LEU A 169 4.29 1.60 1.70
CA LEU A 169 5.03 0.38 2.00
C LEU A 169 6.48 0.58 1.56
N THR A 170 7.43 0.33 2.44
CA THR A 170 8.88 0.46 2.13
C THR A 170 9.64 -0.77 2.57
N GLY A 171 10.50 -1.32 1.72
CA GLY A 171 11.39 -2.44 2.01
C GLY A 171 12.70 -2.25 1.27
N ASP A 172 13.79 -2.01 1.99
CA ASP A 172 15.08 -1.59 1.42
C ASP A 172 14.92 -0.43 0.41
N ASP A 173 15.26 -0.66 -0.86
CA ASP A 173 15.17 0.31 -1.95
C ASP A 173 13.81 0.25 -2.69
N GLN A 174 12.90 -0.65 -2.29
CA GLN A 174 11.58 -0.82 -2.87
C GLN A 174 10.52 0.00 -2.12
N MET A 175 9.55 0.48 -2.89
CA MET A 175 8.43 1.25 -2.38
C MET A 175 7.17 0.96 -3.18
N ALA A 176 6.06 0.79 -2.47
CA ALA A 176 4.73 0.74 -3.04
C ALA A 176 3.80 1.69 -2.27
N VAL A 177 2.79 2.22 -2.97
CA VAL A 177 1.84 3.19 -2.40
C VAL A 177 0.43 2.71 -2.69
N ILE A 178 -0.42 2.73 -1.67
CA ILE A 178 -1.85 2.48 -1.78
C ILE A 178 -2.57 3.79 -1.49
N HIS A 179 -3.34 4.27 -2.46
CA HIS A 179 -4.11 5.49 -2.37
C HIS A 179 -5.47 5.22 -1.72
N VAL A 180 -5.73 5.86 -0.59
CA VAL A 180 -6.97 5.63 0.17
C VAL A 180 -7.81 6.89 0.15
N SER A 181 -9.10 6.70 -0.17
CA SER A 181 -10.10 7.76 -0.13
C SER A 181 -11.26 7.36 0.76
N GLN A 182 -11.81 8.32 1.50
CA GLN A 182 -13.00 8.11 2.31
C GLN A 182 -13.96 9.28 2.11
N LYS A 183 -15.23 8.97 1.81
CA LYS A 183 -16.27 9.99 1.77
C LYS A 183 -16.51 10.59 3.16
N GLY A 184 -17.04 11.81 3.19
CA GLY A 184 -17.42 12.48 4.43
C GLY A 184 -18.87 12.91 4.39
N ASN A 185 -19.43 13.14 5.57
CA ASN A 185 -20.78 13.67 5.78
C ASN A 185 -20.85 15.20 5.70
N ILE A 186 -19.83 15.89 5.16
CA ILE A 186 -19.84 17.33 4.92
C ILE A 186 -19.50 17.58 3.45
N CYS A 187 -20.42 18.27 2.76
CA CYS A 187 -20.21 18.67 1.38
C CYS A 187 -19.02 19.65 1.26
N SER A 188 -17.94 19.22 0.61
CA SER A 188 -16.70 19.99 0.40
C SER A 188 -16.94 21.35 -0.30
N LYS A 189 -17.96 21.45 -1.14
CA LYS A 189 -18.27 22.67 -1.90
C LYS A 189 -18.93 23.77 -1.06
N CYS A 190 -19.69 23.41 -0.03
CA CYS A 190 -20.42 24.38 0.79
C CYS A 190 -20.07 24.33 2.29
N GLY A 191 -19.15 23.45 2.68
CA GLY A 191 -18.67 23.28 4.04
C GLY A 191 -19.80 23.04 5.05
N GLY A 192 -20.76 22.18 4.73
CA GLY A 192 -21.86 21.88 5.66
C GLY A 192 -23.11 22.73 5.48
N SER A 193 -22.99 23.90 4.86
CA SER A 193 -24.06 24.91 4.94
C SER A 193 -25.25 24.69 4.00
N GLY A 194 -25.12 23.76 3.04
CA GLY A 194 -26.10 23.58 1.97
C GLY A 194 -26.22 24.79 1.03
N LYS A 195 -25.38 25.82 1.19
CA LYS A 195 -25.52 27.10 0.49
C LYS A 195 -24.16 27.61 0.00
N VAL A 196 -24.09 27.95 -1.28
CA VAL A 196 -22.90 28.57 -1.89
C VAL A 196 -23.15 30.05 -2.19
N ARG A 197 -22.07 30.84 -2.25
CA ARG A 197 -22.13 32.25 -2.64
C ARG A 197 -22.75 32.38 -4.04
N CYS A 198 -23.76 33.25 -4.20
CA CYS A 198 -24.31 33.52 -5.52
C CYS A 198 -23.25 34.23 -6.37
N SER A 199 -22.90 33.64 -7.52
CA SER A 199 -21.90 34.19 -8.43
C SER A 199 -22.35 35.48 -9.12
N ARG A 200 -23.66 35.70 -9.26
CA ARG A 200 -24.21 36.90 -9.93
C ARG A 200 -24.12 38.17 -9.09
N CYS A 201 -24.48 38.11 -7.80
CA CYS A 201 -24.36 39.25 -6.89
C CYS A 201 -23.07 39.22 -6.05
N GLY A 202 -22.20 38.24 -6.27
CA GLY A 202 -21.03 38.01 -5.42
C GLY A 202 -21.42 37.93 -3.94
N GLY A 203 -22.51 37.26 -3.58
CA GLY A 203 -22.95 37.16 -2.19
C GLY A 203 -23.63 38.39 -1.58
N ARG A 204 -23.70 39.53 -2.27
CA ARG A 204 -24.29 40.77 -1.74
C ARG A 204 -25.81 40.73 -1.62
N GLY A 205 -26.48 39.85 -2.33
CA GLY A 205 -27.95 39.79 -2.36
C GLY A 205 -28.59 40.81 -3.30
N SER A 206 -27.87 41.81 -3.79
CA SER A 206 -28.32 42.78 -4.79
C SER A 206 -27.29 42.94 -5.90
N TYR A 207 -27.71 43.50 -7.03
CA TYR A 207 -26.82 43.86 -8.14
C TYR A 207 -27.01 45.35 -8.42
N ASP A 208 -25.96 46.16 -8.20
CA ASP A 208 -26.03 47.59 -8.46
C ASP A 208 -25.94 47.81 -9.98
N GLN A 209 -27.07 48.19 -10.58
CA GLN A 209 -27.08 48.69 -11.96
C GLN A 209 -27.10 50.21 -11.88
N HIS A 210 -25.95 50.82 -11.63
CA HIS A 210 -25.77 52.27 -11.82
C HIS A 210 -24.55 52.54 -12.69
N PHE A 211 -24.77 52.40 -13.99
CA PHE A 211 -24.27 53.37 -14.97
C PHE A 211 -25.52 53.83 -15.73
N ASP A 212 -25.98 55.05 -15.43
CA ASP A 212 -27.06 55.80 -16.11
C ASP A 212 -28.55 55.54 -15.72
N GLY A 213 -28.93 55.80 -14.45
CA GLY A 213 -30.33 55.87 -14.02
C GLY A 213 -30.57 56.78 -12.79
N PRO A 214 -31.81 57.29 -12.55
CA PRO A 214 -32.10 58.40 -11.64
C PRO A 214 -31.96 58.05 -10.14
N PRO A 215 -31.86 59.06 -9.23
CA PRO A 215 -31.19 58.97 -7.93
C PRO A 215 -32.01 58.31 -6.79
N PHE A 216 -32.92 57.39 -7.10
CA PHE A 216 -33.82 56.79 -6.11
C PHE A 216 -33.64 55.27 -5.95
N GLY A 217 -32.72 54.89 -5.06
CA GLY A 217 -32.99 54.00 -3.91
C GLY A 217 -33.54 52.59 -4.11
N ALA A 218 -33.68 52.03 -5.31
CA ALA A 218 -34.14 50.66 -5.50
C ALA A 218 -32.95 49.71 -5.67
N THR A 219 -32.41 49.18 -4.57
CA THR A 219 -31.54 48.00 -4.63
C THR A 219 -32.38 46.82 -5.12
N ASN A 220 -32.40 46.58 -6.44
CA ASN A 220 -33.08 45.43 -7.00
C ASN A 220 -32.42 44.15 -6.46
N GLY A 221 -33.22 43.31 -5.82
CA GLY A 221 -32.77 42.01 -5.33
C GLY A 221 -32.14 41.18 -6.44
N CYS A 222 -31.19 40.30 -6.07
CA CYS A 222 -30.52 39.46 -7.03
C CYS A 222 -31.49 38.40 -7.58
N THR A 223 -31.94 38.59 -8.81
CA THR A 223 -32.90 37.68 -9.48
C THR A 223 -32.42 36.25 -9.65
N ARG A 224 -31.11 35.98 -9.51
CA ARG A 224 -30.56 34.61 -9.57
C ARG A 224 -30.67 33.85 -8.26
N CYS A 225 -30.54 34.52 -7.11
CA CYS A 225 -30.62 33.86 -5.80
C CYS A 225 -31.85 34.28 -4.99
N GLY A 226 -32.68 35.20 -5.50
CA GLY A 226 -33.79 35.81 -4.76
C GLY A 226 -33.32 36.64 -3.55
N GLY A 227 -32.03 36.99 -3.51
CA GLY A 227 -31.45 37.70 -2.39
C GLY A 227 -31.92 39.15 -2.33
N SER A 228 -31.82 39.74 -1.15
CA SER A 228 -31.95 41.17 -0.92
C SER A 228 -30.71 41.67 -0.19
N GLY A 229 -30.19 42.81 -0.61
CA GLY A 229 -29.00 43.43 -0.03
C GLY A 229 -29.08 44.93 -0.20
N SER A 230 -29.01 45.66 0.91
CA SER A 230 -28.84 47.11 0.87
C SER A 230 -27.35 47.43 0.83
N GLU A 231 -26.86 47.98 -0.29
CA GLU A 231 -25.70 48.85 -0.20
C GLU A 231 -26.22 50.15 0.43
N ALA A 232 -26.12 50.27 1.76
CA ALA A 232 -26.25 51.58 2.37
C ALA A 232 -25.08 52.40 1.82
N TRP A 233 -25.39 53.41 0.98
CA TRP A 233 -24.44 54.36 0.45
C TRP A 233 -23.65 54.96 1.62
N ALA A 234 -22.44 54.46 1.85
CA ALA A 234 -21.50 55.10 2.74
C ALA A 234 -21.06 56.38 2.03
N GLY A 235 -21.70 57.50 2.35
CA GLY A 235 -21.16 58.81 2.06
C GLY A 235 -19.68 58.84 2.46
N GLN A 236 -18.86 59.48 1.63
CA GLN A 236 -17.42 59.64 1.80
C GLN A 236 -17.07 59.91 3.27
N GLY A 237 -16.60 58.88 4.00
CA GLY A 237 -16.25 59.04 5.42
C GLY A 237 -16.40 57.83 6.34
N ALA A 238 -17.12 56.76 5.96
CA ALA A 238 -17.24 55.59 6.85
C ALA A 238 -16.00 54.67 6.76
N ALA A 239 -14.99 55.02 7.56
CA ALA A 239 -13.90 54.14 7.93
C ALA A 239 -14.44 53.01 8.82
N ASP A 240 -15.09 52.01 8.22
CA ASP A 240 -15.00 50.59 8.56
C ASP A 240 -16.01 49.80 7.70
N ARG A 241 -15.50 49.12 6.67
CA ARG A 241 -16.29 48.24 5.78
C ARG A 241 -16.72 46.93 6.48
N SER A 242 -16.38 46.72 7.75
CA SER A 242 -16.71 45.51 8.51
C SER A 242 -18.20 45.38 8.90
N THR A 243 -18.96 46.48 8.88
CA THR A 243 -20.37 46.54 9.36
C THR A 243 -21.43 46.37 8.26
N LEU A 244 -21.04 46.22 7.00
CA LEU A 244 -21.96 45.96 5.88
C LEU A 244 -22.65 44.60 6.09
N ARG A 245 -23.96 44.61 6.39
CA ARG A 245 -24.78 43.39 6.49
C ARG A 245 -24.71 42.65 5.17
N ARG A 246 -23.95 41.54 5.14
CA ARG A 246 -23.85 40.63 3.99
C ARG A 246 -25.26 40.19 3.61
N GLY A 247 -25.79 40.72 2.49
CA GLY A 247 -27.14 40.39 2.04
C GLY A 247 -27.31 38.90 1.76
N SER A 248 -28.55 38.45 1.59
CA SER A 248 -28.95 37.04 1.52
C SER A 248 -28.53 36.32 0.22
N GLY A 249 -27.46 36.77 -0.44
CA GLY A 249 -26.97 36.35 -1.75
C GLY A 249 -26.39 34.94 -1.81
N ARG A 250 -27.10 33.93 -1.31
CA ARG A 250 -26.67 32.53 -1.32
C ARG A 250 -27.63 31.68 -2.15
N MET A 251 -27.09 30.68 -2.84
CA MET A 251 -27.85 29.72 -3.64
C MET A 251 -27.74 28.34 -3.02
N ARG A 252 -28.72 27.47 -3.27
CA ARG A 252 -28.67 26.05 -2.94
C ARG A 252 -27.37 25.45 -3.50
N CYS A 253 -26.60 24.74 -2.69
CA CYS A 253 -25.37 24.11 -3.14
C CYS A 253 -25.71 23.05 -4.20
N PRO A 254 -25.16 23.15 -5.42
CA PRO A 254 -25.49 22.22 -6.50
C PRO A 254 -24.89 20.82 -6.26
N SER A 255 -23.83 20.70 -5.47
CA SER A 255 -23.16 19.42 -5.22
C SER A 255 -23.88 18.53 -4.20
N CYS A 256 -24.57 19.12 -3.22
CA CYS A 256 -25.32 18.36 -2.20
C CYS A 256 -26.83 18.64 -2.24
N GLY A 257 -27.33 19.29 -3.29
CA GLY A 257 -28.74 19.70 -3.35
C GLY A 257 -29.16 20.48 -2.10
N GLY A 258 -28.28 21.30 -1.54
CA GLY A 258 -28.55 22.10 -0.35
C GLY A 258 -28.78 21.39 0.98
N GLN A 259 -28.53 20.08 1.06
CA GLN A 259 -28.54 19.35 2.34
C GLN A 259 -27.38 19.80 3.22
N GLY A 260 -26.19 19.94 2.64
CA GLY A 260 -25.02 20.49 3.33
C GLY A 260 -24.16 19.44 4.02
N HIS A 261 -24.80 18.41 4.55
CA HIS A 261 -24.20 17.14 4.97
C HIS A 261 -23.94 16.19 3.77
#